data_AF-V9DFG2-F1
#
_entry.id   AF-V9DFG2-F1
#
_cell.length_a   1.000
_cell.length_b   1.000
_cell.length_c   1.000
_cell.angle_alpha   90.00
_cell.angle_beta   90.00
_cell.angle_gamma   90.00
#
_symmetry.space_group_name_H-M   'P 1'
#
loop_
_entity.id
_entity.type
_entity.pdbx_description
1 polymer ?
#
loop_
_entity_poly.entity_id
_entity_poly.type
_entity_poly.pdbx_seq_one_letter_code
_entity_poly.pdbx_strand_id
1 'polypeptide(L)'
;MGTYDMWFDVSQFPDEIQYMSEDINIGIDDTMYENLIMFLQRLTGANASAIPEGNDYLQTALTALDEAVRNIQTDGNDYNGGTWSDPQVTACIRQLRGENHCLNIFTFVDALCVEQEQDTGLRFVDKLTDTELKRTLLNVAVQTKGLYTGT
;
A
#
# COMPACT_ATOMS: atom_id res chain seq x y z
N MET A 1 -5.39 -28.90 -6.31
CA MET A 1 -5.16 -27.46 -6.57
C MET A 1 -4.99 -26.82 -5.22
N GLY A 2 -3.77 -26.40 -4.90
CA GLY A 2 -3.44 -25.89 -3.57
C GLY A 2 -4.27 -24.65 -3.28
N THR A 3 -4.91 -24.62 -2.11
CA THR A 3 -5.39 -23.38 -1.52
C THR A 3 -4.14 -22.55 -1.24
N TYR A 4 -3.88 -21.53 -2.06
CA TYR A 4 -2.98 -20.46 -1.65
C TYR A 4 -3.63 -19.87 -0.39
N ASP A 5 -2.94 -19.95 0.74
CA ASP A 5 -3.37 -19.19 1.91
C ASP A 5 -3.33 -17.71 1.50
N MET A 6 -4.51 -17.10 1.38
CA MET A 6 -4.61 -15.69 1.06
C MET A 6 -4.15 -14.92 2.30
N TRP A 7 -2.94 -14.37 2.23
CA TRP A 7 -2.31 -13.65 3.35
C TRP A 7 -3.02 -12.33 3.67
N PHE A 8 -3.81 -11.81 2.74
CA PHE A 8 -4.72 -10.67 2.88
C PHE A 8 -5.96 -10.84 1.98
N ASP A 9 -7.10 -10.28 2.36
CA ASP A 9 -8.36 -10.38 1.63
C ASP A 9 -8.55 -9.15 0.73
N VAL A 10 -8.17 -9.25 -0.55
CA VAL A 10 -8.25 -8.12 -1.49
C VAL A 10 -9.66 -7.53 -1.63
N SER A 11 -10.70 -8.29 -1.28
CA SER A 11 -12.09 -7.80 -1.31
C SER A 11 -12.39 -6.78 -0.21
N GLN A 12 -11.54 -6.68 0.82
CA GLN A 12 -11.67 -5.72 1.92
C GLN A 12 -10.98 -4.39 1.65
N PHE A 13 -10.18 -4.25 0.59
CA PHE A 13 -9.50 -2.98 0.31
C PHE A 13 -10.47 -1.80 0.13
N PRO A 14 -11.60 -1.92 -0.61
CA PRO A 14 -12.56 -0.81 -0.70
C PRO A 14 -13.13 -0.40 0.65
N ASP A 15 -13.48 -1.37 1.50
CA ASP A 15 -14.04 -1.13 2.83
C ASP A 15 -13.01 -0.46 3.75
N GLU A 16 -11.75 -0.93 3.74
CA GLU A 16 -10.68 -0.31 4.53
C GLU A 16 -10.36 1.12 4.06
N ILE A 17 -10.40 1.40 2.75
CA ILE A 17 -10.25 2.76 2.22
C ILE A 17 -11.43 3.64 2.67
N GLN A 18 -12.66 3.12 2.67
CA GLN A 18 -13.80 3.85 3.22
C GLN A 18 -13.62 4.12 4.72
N TYR A 19 -13.28 3.11 5.51
CA TYR A 19 -13.07 3.26 6.96
C TYR A 19 -11.94 4.23 7.29
N MET A 20 -10.87 4.26 6.49
CA MET A 20 -9.80 5.24 6.63
C MET A 20 -10.32 6.68 6.50
N SER A 21 -11.30 6.92 5.62
CA SER A 21 -11.92 8.24 5.49
C SER A 21 -12.84 8.59 6.67
N GLU A 22 -13.38 7.59 7.36
CA GLU A 22 -14.21 7.76 8.56
C GLU A 22 -13.37 8.05 9.81
N ASP A 23 -12.09 7.67 9.83
CA ASP A 23 -11.13 7.96 10.92
C ASP A 23 -10.60 9.40 10.93
N ILE A 24 -10.92 10.16 9.89
CA ILE A 24 -10.58 11.58 9.79
C ILE A 24 -11.21 12.33 10.97
N ASN A 25 -10.42 13.14 11.67
CA ASN A 25 -10.76 13.88 12.89
C ASN A 25 -10.99 13.02 14.15
N ILE A 26 -10.77 11.71 14.08
CA ILE A 26 -10.84 10.79 15.23
C ILE A 26 -9.44 10.26 15.57
N GLY A 27 -8.71 9.79 14.56
CA GLY A 27 -7.34 9.28 14.70
C GLY A 27 -6.33 9.99 13.81
N ILE A 28 -6.72 10.32 12.58
CA ILE A 28 -5.86 10.99 11.57
C ILE A 28 -6.48 12.33 11.15
N ASP A 29 -5.65 13.25 10.65
CA ASP A 29 -6.14 14.49 10.05
C ASP A 29 -6.33 14.38 8.53
N ASP A 30 -7.02 15.37 7.94
CA ASP A 30 -7.28 15.43 6.50
C ASP A 30 -5.98 15.31 5.68
N THR A 31 -4.93 16.00 6.12
CA THR A 31 -3.64 16.00 5.42
C THR A 31 -3.00 14.61 5.43
N MET A 32 -3.00 13.91 6.56
CA MET A 32 -2.51 12.55 6.70
C MET A 32 -3.26 11.58 5.78
N TYR A 33 -4.58 11.68 5.74
CA TYR A 33 -5.43 10.88 4.87
C TYR A 33 -5.09 11.12 3.40
N GLU A 34 -5.11 12.38 2.96
CA GLU A 34 -4.82 12.72 1.56
C GLU A 34 -3.42 12.27 1.11
N ASN A 35 -2.42 12.47 1.99
CA ASN A 35 -1.05 12.04 1.70
C ASN A 35 -0.96 10.52 1.54
N LEU A 36 -1.68 9.76 2.36
CA LEU A 36 -1.76 8.31 2.24
C LEU A 36 -2.47 7.90 0.95
N ILE A 37 -3.61 8.51 0.60
CA ILE A 37 -4.31 8.22 -0.66
C ILE A 37 -3.43 8.51 -1.88
N MET A 38 -2.75 9.66 -1.93
CA MET A 38 -1.83 10.00 -3.02
C MET A 38 -0.68 8.98 -3.15
N PHE A 39 -0.12 8.54 -2.02
CA PHE A 39 0.89 7.48 -2.00
C PHE A 39 0.35 6.15 -2.54
N LEU A 40 -0.83 5.71 -2.09
CA LEU A 40 -1.45 4.46 -2.55
C LEU A 40 -1.81 4.51 -4.04
N GLN A 41 -2.34 5.63 -4.53
CA GLN A 41 -2.62 5.82 -5.96
C GLN A 41 -1.36 5.70 -6.81
N ARG A 42 -0.26 6.35 -6.42
CA ARG A 42 1.00 6.26 -7.17
C ARG A 42 1.67 4.90 -7.02
N LEU A 43 1.49 4.22 -5.87
CA LEU A 43 1.94 2.84 -5.67
C LEU A 43 1.28 1.90 -6.69
N THR A 44 -0.02 2.03 -6.91
CA THR A 44 -0.80 1.11 -7.75
C THR A 44 -0.81 1.48 -9.24
N GLY A 45 -0.82 2.78 -9.57
CA GLY A 45 -1.16 3.27 -10.91
C GLY A 45 -0.09 3.13 -12.00
N ALA A 46 1.16 2.81 -11.66
CA ALA A 46 2.23 2.68 -12.66
C ALA A 46 3.29 1.61 -12.35
N ASN A 47 3.11 0.81 -11.28
CA ASN A 47 4.15 -0.10 -10.79
C ASN A 47 3.80 -1.57 -10.91
N ALA A 48 2.73 -1.94 -11.64
CA ALA A 48 2.42 -3.35 -11.90
C ALA A 48 3.60 -4.10 -12.55
N SER A 49 4.43 -3.42 -13.34
CA SER A 49 5.65 -3.99 -13.94
C SER A 49 6.78 -4.25 -12.93
N ALA A 50 6.71 -3.69 -11.73
CA ALA A 50 7.64 -3.96 -10.64
C ALA A 50 7.24 -5.19 -9.82
N ILE A 51 6.04 -5.74 -10.01
CA ILE A 51 5.61 -6.98 -9.34
C ILE A 51 6.49 -8.14 -9.82
N PRO A 52 6.99 -9.00 -8.91
CA PRO A 52 7.73 -10.17 -9.29
C PRO A 52 6.98 -11.09 -10.28
N GLU A 53 7.69 -11.61 -11.28
CA GLU A 53 7.10 -12.53 -12.26
C GLU A 53 6.59 -13.80 -11.55
N GLY A 54 5.38 -14.24 -11.92
CA GLY A 54 4.73 -15.41 -11.31
C GLY A 54 4.00 -15.11 -9.99
N ASN A 55 3.96 -13.85 -9.54
CA ASN A 55 3.19 -13.45 -8.37
C ASN A 55 1.83 -12.87 -8.74
N ASP A 56 0.95 -13.73 -9.27
CA ASP A 56 -0.42 -13.37 -9.67
C ASP A 56 -1.23 -12.77 -8.51
N TYR A 57 -0.90 -13.16 -7.28
CA TYR A 57 -1.58 -12.69 -6.09
C TYR A 57 -1.24 -11.24 -5.75
N LEU A 58 0.04 -10.86 -5.68
CA LEU A 58 0.43 -9.45 -5.53
C LEU A 58 -0.07 -8.59 -6.69
N GLN A 59 -0.10 -9.13 -7.91
CA GLN A 59 -0.65 -8.42 -9.06
C GLN A 59 -2.17 -8.17 -8.92
N THR A 60 -2.92 -9.17 -8.48
CA THR A 60 -4.36 -9.06 -8.22
C THR A 60 -4.62 -8.04 -7.11
N ALA A 61 -3.82 -8.07 -6.05
CA ALA A 61 -3.90 -7.13 -4.93
C ALA A 61 -3.61 -5.69 -5.35
N LEU A 62 -2.54 -5.46 -6.12
CA LEU A 62 -2.20 -4.14 -6.63
C LEU A 62 -3.33 -3.58 -7.50
N THR A 63 -3.94 -4.43 -8.33
CA THR A 63 -5.08 -4.07 -9.18
C THR A 63 -6.32 -3.74 -8.36
N ALA A 64 -6.66 -4.56 -7.36
CA ALA A 64 -7.82 -4.33 -6.49
C ALA A 64 -7.65 -3.03 -5.67
N LEU A 65 -6.44 -2.77 -5.17
CA LEU A 65 -6.16 -1.53 -4.46
C LEU A 65 -6.25 -0.33 -5.40
N ASP A 66 -5.74 -0.45 -6.63
CA ASP A 66 -5.88 0.58 -7.65
C ASP A 66 -7.34 0.96 -7.88
N GLU A 67 -8.21 -0.04 -8.05
CA GLU A 67 -9.64 0.19 -8.25
C GLU A 67 -10.29 0.89 -7.07
N ALA A 68 -9.85 0.61 -5.84
CA ALA A 68 -10.34 1.24 -4.62
C ALA A 68 -9.91 2.71 -4.50
N VAL A 69 -8.68 3.06 -4.91
CA VAL A 69 -8.12 4.41 -4.68
C VAL A 69 -8.19 5.34 -5.89
N ARG A 70 -8.24 4.83 -7.13
CA ARG A 70 -8.04 5.63 -8.35
C ARG A 70 -9.00 6.80 -8.55
N ASN A 71 -10.22 6.69 -8.03
CA ASN A 71 -11.28 7.69 -8.21
C ASN A 71 -11.39 8.68 -7.04
N ILE A 72 -10.58 8.50 -5.99
CA ILE A 72 -10.59 9.38 -4.82
C ILE A 72 -9.88 10.67 -5.20
N GLN A 73 -10.60 11.78 -5.13
CA GLN A 73 -10.04 13.11 -5.30
C GLN A 73 -9.45 13.59 -3.97
N THR A 74 -8.25 14.14 -4.01
CA THR A 74 -7.60 14.80 -2.87
C THR A 74 -7.29 16.24 -3.27
N ASP A 75 -7.24 17.17 -2.31
CA ASP A 75 -7.00 18.59 -2.59
C ASP A 75 -5.58 18.85 -3.17
N GLY A 76 -4.69 17.84 -3.14
CA GLY A 76 -3.28 17.92 -3.50
C GLY A 76 -2.89 17.66 -4.96
N ASN A 77 -3.61 16.81 -5.73
CA ASN A 77 -3.60 16.70 -7.21
C ASN A 77 -4.22 15.36 -7.68
N ASP A 78 -4.59 15.36 -8.96
CA ASP A 78 -5.09 14.22 -9.75
C ASP A 78 -4.23 12.95 -9.63
N TYR A 79 -4.87 11.79 -9.74
CA TYR A 79 -4.28 10.45 -9.75
C TYR A 79 -2.93 10.39 -10.49
N ASN A 80 -1.88 9.90 -9.82
CA ASN A 80 -0.48 9.81 -10.27
C ASN A 80 0.31 11.13 -10.40
N GLY A 81 -0.24 12.29 -10.01
CA GLY A 81 0.45 13.60 -10.06
C GLY A 81 0.61 14.31 -8.71
N GLY A 82 0.04 13.75 -7.64
CA GLY A 82 0.12 14.27 -6.27
C GLY A 82 1.52 14.22 -5.69
N THR A 83 1.91 15.30 -5.00
CA THR A 83 3.08 15.30 -4.12
C THR A 83 2.61 14.99 -2.70
N TRP A 84 3.20 13.98 -2.06
CA TRP A 84 2.96 13.69 -0.65
C TRP A 84 4.21 13.98 0.19
N SER A 85 4.02 13.89 1.51
CA SER A 85 5.03 14.05 2.53
C SER A 85 5.29 12.70 3.19
N ASP A 86 6.49 12.13 3.03
CA ASP A 86 6.84 10.85 3.65
C ASP A 86 6.53 10.81 5.17
N PRO A 87 6.82 11.86 5.97
CA PRO A 87 6.44 11.88 7.38
C PRO A 87 4.93 11.74 7.61
N GLN A 88 4.10 12.36 6.76
CA GLN A 88 2.64 12.29 6.90
C GLN A 88 2.12 10.89 6.56
N VAL A 89 2.58 10.30 5.46
CA VAL A 89 2.23 8.91 5.10
C VAL A 89 2.64 7.95 6.21
N THR A 90 3.89 8.06 6.68
CA THR A 90 4.43 7.17 7.72
C THR A 90 3.67 7.32 9.05
N ALA A 91 3.33 8.55 9.43
CA ALA A 91 2.60 8.82 10.66
C ALA A 91 1.15 8.34 10.58
N CYS A 92 0.49 8.51 9.43
CA CYS A 92 -0.86 8.02 9.15
C CYS A 92 -0.94 6.49 9.32
N ILE A 93 -0.04 5.75 8.65
CA ILE A 93 0.02 4.29 8.75
C ILE A 93 0.32 3.83 10.17
N ARG A 94 1.26 4.51 10.86
CA ARG A 94 1.58 4.19 12.27
C ARG A 94 0.36 4.37 13.18
N GLN A 95 -0.42 5.43 12.99
CA GLN A 95 -1.62 5.71 13.77
C GLN A 95 -2.69 4.63 13.53
N LEU A 96 -3.08 4.43 12.26
CA LEU A 96 -4.08 3.44 11.85
C LEU A 96 -3.70 2.02 12.30
N ARG A 97 -2.43 1.63 12.13
CA ARG A 97 -1.93 0.34 12.62
C ARG A 97 -2.03 0.24 14.14
N GLY A 98 -1.67 1.29 14.87
CA GLY A 98 -1.76 1.34 16.34
C GLY A 98 -3.19 1.14 16.85
N GLU A 99 -4.18 1.49 16.03
CA GLU A 99 -5.62 1.33 16.30
C GLU A 99 -6.19 0.03 15.72
N ASN A 100 -5.37 -0.80 15.07
CA ASN A 100 -5.76 -2.02 14.34
C ASN A 100 -6.69 -1.77 13.14
N HIS A 101 -6.60 -0.61 12.52
CA HIS A 101 -7.33 -0.26 11.30
C HIS A 101 -6.45 -0.49 10.06
N CYS A 102 -7.09 -0.74 8.92
CA CYS A 102 -6.43 -0.92 7.61
C CYS A 102 -5.35 -2.01 7.56
N LEU A 103 -5.43 -3.03 8.45
CA LEU A 103 -4.40 -4.04 8.59
C LEU A 103 -4.24 -4.88 7.32
N ASN A 104 -5.30 -5.03 6.53
CA ASN A 104 -5.25 -5.83 5.32
C ASN A 104 -4.45 -5.12 4.22
N ILE A 105 -4.69 -3.83 3.99
CA ILE A 105 -3.87 -2.97 3.12
C ILE A 105 -2.42 -2.95 3.61
N PHE A 106 -2.19 -2.81 4.92
CA PHE A 106 -0.83 -2.74 5.47
C PHE A 106 -0.08 -4.08 5.38
N THR A 107 -0.77 -5.20 5.46
CA THR A 107 -0.20 -6.54 5.20
C THR A 107 0.23 -6.64 3.74
N PHE A 108 -0.58 -6.18 2.80
CA PHE A 108 -0.19 -6.11 1.38
C PHE A 108 1.04 -5.22 1.16
N VAL A 109 1.09 -4.04 1.79
CA VAL A 109 2.25 -3.15 1.68
C VAL A 109 3.52 -3.78 2.27
N ASP A 110 3.42 -4.51 3.40
CA ASP A 110 4.53 -5.29 3.95
C ASP A 110 5.00 -6.37 2.96
N ALA A 111 4.06 -7.10 2.32
CA ALA A 111 4.36 -8.12 1.32
C ALA A 111 5.19 -7.57 0.14
N LEU A 112 4.84 -6.40 -0.41
CA LEU A 112 5.62 -5.72 -1.46
C LEU A 112 7.08 -5.42 -1.04
N CYS A 113 7.35 -5.32 0.26
CA CYS A 113 8.65 -4.97 0.80
C CYS A 113 9.51 -6.19 1.18
N VAL A 114 8.91 -7.37 1.33
CA VAL A 114 9.58 -8.57 1.86
C VAL A 114 9.56 -9.75 0.92
N GLU A 115 8.53 -9.89 0.09
CA GLU A 115 8.36 -11.04 -0.80
C GLU A 115 9.39 -10.99 -1.95
N GLN A 116 10.16 -12.07 -2.07
CA GLN A 116 11.27 -12.19 -3.00
C GLN A 116 10.91 -13.10 -4.17
N GLU A 117 11.29 -12.65 -5.35
CA GLU A 117 11.24 -13.44 -6.56
C GLU A 117 12.23 -14.62 -6.45
N GLN A 118 11.76 -15.86 -6.64
CA GLN A 118 12.55 -17.06 -6.32
C GLN A 118 13.89 -17.14 -7.07
N ASP A 119 13.90 -16.70 -8.34
CA ASP A 119 15.08 -16.85 -9.20
C ASP A 119 16.11 -15.73 -9.02
N THR A 120 15.67 -14.52 -8.69
CA THR A 120 16.53 -13.33 -8.65
C THR A 120 16.79 -12.82 -7.23
N GLY A 121 15.95 -13.19 -6.27
CA GLY A 121 15.92 -12.63 -4.92
C GLY A 121 15.45 -11.16 -4.87
N LEU A 122 15.04 -10.59 -6.00
CA LEU A 122 14.57 -9.20 -6.06
C LEU A 122 13.14 -9.09 -5.51
N ARG A 123 12.86 -7.97 -4.84
CA ARG A 123 11.52 -7.63 -4.35
C ARG A 123 10.91 -6.55 -5.22
N PHE A 124 9.62 -6.30 -5.06
CA PHE A 124 8.93 -5.20 -5.73
C PHE A 124 9.65 -3.86 -5.51
N VAL A 125 10.00 -3.55 -4.25
CA VAL A 125 10.72 -2.31 -3.90
C VAL A 125 12.09 -2.18 -4.57
N ASP A 126 12.74 -3.29 -4.89
CA ASP A 126 14.05 -3.28 -5.56
C ASP A 126 13.91 -2.91 -7.04
N LYS A 127 12.77 -3.24 -7.66
CA LYS A 127 12.44 -3.00 -9.08
C LYS A 127 11.84 -1.61 -9.36
N LEU A 128 11.45 -0.86 -8.34
CA LEU A 128 10.91 0.50 -8.49
C LEU A 128 11.95 1.47 -9.07
N THR A 129 11.57 2.17 -10.13
CA THR A 129 12.35 3.28 -10.73
C THR A 129 11.99 4.64 -10.12
N ASP A 130 10.78 4.77 -9.57
CA ASP A 130 10.33 5.95 -8.86
C ASP A 130 11.03 6.06 -7.49
N THR A 131 12.02 6.96 -7.40
CA THR A 131 12.85 7.12 -6.20
C THR A 131 12.07 7.66 -5.00
N GLU A 132 11.05 8.47 -5.22
CA GLU A 132 10.24 9.07 -4.15
C GLU A 132 9.29 8.03 -3.55
N LEU A 133 8.63 7.27 -4.43
CA LEU A 133 7.80 6.13 -4.04
C LEU A 133 8.64 5.08 -3.31
N LYS A 134 9.80 4.70 -3.86
CA LYS A 134 10.69 3.71 -3.24
C LYS A 134 11.14 4.14 -1.85
N ARG A 135 11.54 5.40 -1.67
CA ARG A 135 11.93 5.95 -0.35
C ARG A 135 10.77 5.88 0.64
N THR A 136 9.59 6.31 0.22
CA THR A 136 8.40 6.29 1.08
C THR A 136 8.01 4.87 1.45
N LEU A 137 7.98 3.96 0.48
CA LEU A 137 7.65 2.55 0.68
C LEU A 137 8.60 1.88 1.69
N LEU A 138 9.91 2.18 1.63
CA LEU A 138 10.87 1.69 2.62
C LEU A 138 10.63 2.24 4.04
N ASN A 139 10.21 3.51 4.16
CA ASN A 139 9.85 4.08 5.46
C ASN A 139 8.56 3.46 6.02
N VAL A 140 7.58 3.23 5.14
CA VAL A 140 6.32 2.55 5.45
C VAL A 140 6.57 1.09 5.84
N ALA A 141 7.49 0.39 5.18
CA ALA A 141 7.85 -0.99 5.51
C ALA A 141 8.28 -1.15 6.97
N VAL A 142 8.93 -0.13 7.55
CA VAL A 142 9.27 -0.13 8.99
C VAL A 142 7.99 -0.11 9.84
N GLN A 143 6.97 0.63 9.41
CA GLN A 143 5.69 0.75 10.10
C GLN A 143 4.75 -0.42 9.87
N THR A 144 4.90 -1.20 8.80
CA THR A 144 4.06 -2.38 8.50
C THR A 144 4.76 -3.69 8.82
N LYS A 145 6.04 -3.66 9.21
CA LYS A 145 6.87 -4.84 9.46
C LYS A 145 6.16 -5.89 10.32
N GLY A 146 6.18 -7.13 9.80
CA GLY A 146 5.72 -8.33 10.49
C GLY A 146 4.21 -8.52 10.45
N LEU A 147 3.51 -7.74 9.63
CA LEU A 147 2.11 -7.99 9.31
C LEU A 147 1.99 -9.11 8.28
N TYR A 148 2.85 -9.11 7.26
CA TYR A 148 2.94 -10.22 6.32
C TYR A 148 3.78 -11.36 6.92
N THR A 149 3.19 -12.55 6.99
CA THR A 149 3.82 -13.75 7.53
C THR A 149 3.97 -14.87 6.51
N GLY A 150 3.75 -14.59 5.22
CA GLY A 150 4.00 -15.56 4.15
C GLY A 150 5.49 -15.85 4.02
N THR A 151 5.83 -17.12 3.82
CA THR A 151 7.20 -17.62 3.60
C THR A 151 7.25 -18.45 2.34
#